data_AF-A0A1E4GXQ8-F1
#
_entry.id   AF-A0A1E4GXQ8-F1
#
_cell.length_a   1.000
_cell.length_b   1.000
_cell.length_c   1.000
_cell.angle_alpha   90.00
_cell.angle_beta   90.00
_cell.angle_gamma   90.00
#
_symmetry.space_group_name_H-M   'P 1'
#
loop_
_entity.id
_entity.type
_entity.pdbx_description
1 polymer ?
#
loop_
_entity_poly.entity_id
_entity_poly.type
_entity_poly.pdbx_seq_one_letter_code
_entity_poly.pdbx_strand_id
1 'polypeptide(L)'
;MIETLLGGVFGGLLRLAPELLKHLDRGGERKHELAMLDRQIELDKMRGEQALALARAEAEEARESFDAQALIEALQGQMRPSGIRWVDGVSSLIRPVLTFYWCVFLYTAALVAQFVVLTAQLDVGGAGDAPWRAILTLWGADEKAIAGSMFAFWFADRALRGRFNRG
;
A
#
# COMPACT_ATOMS: atom_id res chain seq x y z
N MET A 1 -35.76 -11.14 -80.98
CA MET A 1 -36.92 -10.86 -80.07
C MET A 1 -36.64 -11.26 -78.63
N ILE A 2 -35.77 -12.26 -78.41
CA ILE A 2 -35.30 -12.65 -77.07
C ILE A 2 -34.27 -11.63 -76.53
N GLU A 3 -33.46 -10.98 -77.38
CA GLU A 3 -32.47 -9.98 -76.95
C GLU A 3 -33.10 -8.71 -76.34
N THR A 4 -34.25 -8.26 -76.86
CA THR A 4 -34.96 -7.08 -76.35
C THR A 4 -35.66 -7.35 -75.00
N LEU A 5 -36.15 -8.57 -74.79
CA LEU A 5 -36.70 -9.00 -73.50
C LEU A 5 -35.59 -9.15 -72.44
N LEU A 6 -34.45 -9.73 -72.82
CA LEU A 6 -33.26 -9.80 -71.96
C LEU A 6 -32.72 -8.42 -71.61
N GLY A 7 -32.61 -7.50 -72.59
CA GLY A 7 -32.16 -6.13 -72.35
C GLY A 7 -33.07 -5.31 -71.43
N GLY A 8 -34.39 -5.52 -71.52
CA GLY A 8 -35.37 -4.87 -70.62
C GLY A 8 -35.31 -5.40 -69.18
N VAL A 9 -35.18 -6.72 -69.00
CA VAL A 9 -35.02 -7.35 -67.67
C VAL A 9 -33.67 -6.97 -67.05
N PHE A 10 -32.60 -6.95 -67.83
CA PHE A 10 -31.26 -6.58 -67.38
C PHE A 10 -31.19 -5.09 -67.01
N GLY A 11 -31.86 -4.21 -67.77
CA GLY A 11 -31.99 -2.79 -67.44
C GLY A 11 -32.80 -2.53 -66.16
N GLY A 12 -33.85 -3.32 -65.90
CA GLY A 12 -34.61 -3.28 -64.65
C GLY A 12 -33.79 -3.73 -63.43
N LEU A 13 -32.98 -4.79 -63.58
CA LEU A 13 -32.05 -5.27 -62.57
C LEU A 13 -30.95 -4.24 -62.24
N LEU A 14 -30.38 -3.59 -63.26
CA LEU A 14 -29.39 -2.53 -63.07
C LEU A 14 -29.96 -1.28 -62.39
N ARG A 15 -31.28 -1.04 -62.47
CA ARG A 15 -31.95 0.03 -61.73
C ARG A 15 -32.17 -0.31 -60.24
N LEU A 16 -32.25 -1.59 -59.89
CA LEU A 16 -32.33 -2.07 -58.50
C LEU A 16 -30.95 -2.18 -57.82
N ALA A 17 -29.88 -2.40 -58.58
CA ALA A 17 -28.51 -2.42 -58.07
C ALA A 17 -28.11 -1.20 -57.21
N PRO A 18 -28.38 0.06 -57.61
CA PRO A 18 -28.06 1.22 -56.77
C PRO A 18 -28.92 1.32 -55.51
N GLU A 19 -30.13 0.79 -55.54
CA GLU A 19 -31.04 0.78 -54.39
C GLU A 19 -30.63 -0.27 -53.35
N LEU A 20 -30.08 -1.40 -53.82
CA LEU A 20 -29.53 -2.48 -52.98
C LEU A 20 -28.22 -2.07 -52.30
N LEU A 21 -27.35 -1.34 -53.02
CA LEU A 21 -26.15 -0.72 -52.45
C LEU A 21 -26.51 0.33 -51.38
N LYS A 22 -27.51 1.18 -51.63
CA LYS A 22 -28.02 2.13 -50.63
C LYS A 22 -28.55 1.46 -49.36
N HIS A 23 -29.17 0.30 -49.49
CA HIS A 23 -29.69 -0.45 -48.34
C HIS A 23 -28.56 -1.03 -47.49
N LEU A 24 -27.47 -1.50 -48.13
CA LEU A 24 -26.25 -1.94 -47.46
C LEU A 24 -25.53 -0.79 -46.75
N ASP A 25 -25.39 0.38 -47.39
CA ASP A 25 -24.76 1.57 -46.79
C ASP A 25 -25.50 2.06 -45.52
N ARG A 26 -26.84 2.08 -45.54
CA ARG A 26 -27.65 2.40 -44.36
C ARG A 26 -27.40 1.44 -43.19
N GLY A 27 -27.09 0.18 -43.48
CA GLY A 27 -26.70 -0.80 -42.47
C GLY A 27 -25.32 -0.51 -41.87
N GLY A 28 -24.38 -0.02 -42.69
CA GLY A 28 -23.06 0.42 -42.27
C GLY A 28 -23.10 1.66 -41.37
N GLU A 29 -23.85 2.69 -41.76
CA GLU A 29 -24.01 3.92 -40.95
C GLU A 29 -24.59 3.64 -39.57
N ARG A 30 -25.65 2.83 -39.47
CA ARG A 30 -26.24 2.46 -38.17
C ARG A 30 -25.27 1.69 -37.27
N LYS A 31 -24.46 0.79 -37.85
CA LYS A 31 -23.42 0.07 -37.10
C LYS A 31 -22.32 1.02 -36.64
N HIS A 32 -21.98 2.02 -37.45
CA HIS A 32 -20.98 3.02 -37.10
C HIS A 32 -21.48 3.96 -35.99
N GLU A 33 -22.75 4.40 -36.04
CA GLU A 33 -23.40 5.15 -34.96
C GLU A 33 -23.43 4.35 -33.65
N LEU A 34 -23.83 3.07 -33.71
CA LEU A 34 -23.81 2.19 -32.55
C LEU A 34 -22.39 2.04 -31.98
N ALA A 35 -21.39 1.82 -32.84
CA ALA A 35 -20.01 1.73 -32.40
C ALA A 35 -19.52 3.03 -31.74
N MET A 36 -19.91 4.20 -32.26
CA MET A 36 -19.58 5.47 -31.61
C MET A 36 -20.25 5.62 -30.25
N LEU A 37 -21.54 5.27 -30.13
CA LEU A 37 -22.27 5.33 -28.86
C LEU A 37 -21.68 4.38 -27.83
N ASP A 38 -21.35 3.15 -28.22
CA ASP A 38 -20.70 2.17 -27.34
C ASP A 38 -19.36 2.68 -26.80
N ARG A 39 -18.56 3.33 -27.65
CA ARG A 39 -17.29 3.95 -27.23
C ARG A 39 -17.50 5.12 -26.28
N GLN A 40 -18.54 5.93 -26.48
CA GLN A 40 -18.88 7.01 -25.56
C GLN A 40 -19.29 6.45 -24.19
N ILE A 41 -20.12 5.40 -24.17
CA ILE A 41 -20.51 4.72 -22.94
C ILE A 41 -19.29 4.10 -22.24
N GLU A 42 -18.36 3.51 -22.98
CA GLU A 42 -17.11 2.95 -22.44
C GLU A 42 -16.24 4.04 -21.79
N LEU A 43 -16.11 5.20 -22.45
CA LEU A 43 -15.39 6.36 -21.91
C LEU A 43 -16.05 6.93 -20.65
N ASP A 44 -17.38 7.02 -20.64
CA ASP A 44 -18.11 7.53 -19.48
C ASP A 44 -18.06 6.55 -18.29
N LYS A 45 -18.08 5.24 -18.55
CA LYS A 45 -17.80 4.22 -17.53
C LYS A 45 -16.40 4.39 -16.95
N MET A 46 -15.37 4.49 -17.80
CA MET A 46 -13.99 4.68 -17.34
C MET A 46 -13.83 5.97 -16.53
N ARG A 47 -14.47 7.06 -16.94
CA ARG A 47 -14.48 8.32 -16.17
C ARG A 47 -15.19 8.16 -14.84
N GLY A 48 -16.33 7.47 -14.80
CA GLY A 48 -17.07 7.17 -13.58
C GLY A 48 -16.26 6.31 -12.60
N GLU A 49 -15.57 5.29 -13.11
CA GLU A 49 -14.67 4.45 -12.32
C GLU A 49 -13.48 5.24 -11.75
N GLN A 50 -12.86 6.11 -12.54
CA GLN A 50 -11.79 6.99 -12.08
C GLN A 50 -12.28 7.98 -11.02
N ALA A 51 -13.44 8.61 -11.21
CA ALA A 51 -14.02 9.52 -10.22
C ALA A 51 -14.31 8.80 -8.89
N LEU A 52 -14.83 7.58 -8.95
CA LEU A 52 -15.04 6.74 -7.76
C LEU A 52 -13.72 6.34 -7.10
N ALA A 53 -12.69 6.01 -7.88
CA ALA A 53 -11.37 5.67 -7.36
C ALA A 53 -10.73 6.87 -6.63
N LEU A 54 -10.81 8.07 -7.21
CA LEU A 54 -10.33 9.30 -6.57
C LEU A 54 -11.09 9.61 -5.28
N ALA A 55 -12.43 9.55 -5.30
CA ALA A 55 -13.23 9.79 -4.10
C ALA A 55 -12.96 8.76 -2.98
N ARG A 56 -12.65 7.51 -3.33
CA ARG A 56 -12.22 6.49 -2.37
C ARG A 56 -10.85 6.79 -1.78
N ALA A 57 -9.88 7.17 -2.61
CA ALA A 57 -8.55 7.53 -2.14
C ALA A 57 -8.58 8.75 -1.20
N GLU A 58 -9.36 9.79 -1.53
CA GLU A 58 -9.56 10.95 -0.67
C GLU A 58 -10.25 10.57 0.66
N ALA A 59 -11.23 9.67 0.63
CA ALA A 59 -11.90 9.18 1.83
C ALA A 59 -10.99 8.32 2.72
N GLU A 60 -10.11 7.52 2.13
CA GLU A 60 -9.09 6.74 2.86
C GLU A 60 -8.05 7.65 3.51
N GLU A 61 -7.52 8.63 2.78
CA GLU A 61 -6.58 9.64 3.32
C GLU A 61 -7.22 10.43 4.47
N ALA A 62 -8.49 10.85 4.30
CA ALA A 62 -9.23 11.51 5.36
C ALA A 62 -9.37 10.61 6.59
N ARG A 63 -9.75 9.34 6.43
CA ARG A 63 -9.86 8.37 7.54
C ARG A 63 -8.55 8.17 8.27
N GLU A 64 -7.45 7.98 7.55
CA GLU A 64 -6.12 7.84 8.16
C GLU A 64 -5.75 9.06 9.00
N SER A 65 -6.05 10.27 8.50
CA SER A 65 -5.79 11.51 9.24
C SER A 65 -6.69 11.67 10.47
N PHE A 66 -7.97 11.27 10.39
CA PHE A 66 -8.92 11.31 11.50
C PHE A 66 -8.55 10.30 12.59
N ASP A 67 -8.17 9.08 12.21
CA ASP A 67 -7.74 8.05 13.17
C ASP A 67 -6.46 8.47 13.90
N ALA A 68 -5.49 9.05 13.18
CA ALA A 68 -4.29 9.61 13.79
C ALA A 68 -4.62 10.74 14.79
N GLN A 69 -5.55 11.64 14.45
CA GLN A 69 -5.97 12.73 15.33
C GLN A 69 -6.75 12.21 16.55
N ALA A 70 -7.64 11.25 16.37
CA ALA A 70 -8.39 10.61 17.46
C ALA A 70 -7.44 9.89 18.44
N LEU A 71 -6.40 9.22 17.93
CA LEU A 71 -5.35 8.62 18.75
C LEU A 71 -4.54 9.67 19.52
N ILE A 72 -4.18 10.78 18.87
CA ILE A 72 -3.46 11.90 19.52
C ILE A 72 -4.33 12.49 20.64
N GLU A 73 -5.61 12.74 20.38
CA GLU A 73 -6.55 13.29 21.36
C GLU A 73 -6.78 12.33 22.54
N ALA A 74 -6.93 11.04 22.26
CA ALA A 74 -7.02 10.00 23.29
C ALA A 74 -5.76 9.91 24.15
N LEU A 75 -4.57 10.02 23.54
CA LEU A 75 -3.30 10.08 24.29
C LEU A 75 -3.17 11.36 25.12
N GLN A 76 -3.58 12.51 24.58
CA GLN A 76 -3.55 13.78 25.31
C GLN A 76 -4.48 13.74 26.54
N GLY A 77 -5.64 13.06 26.43
CA GLY A 77 -6.54 12.82 27.55
C GLY A 77 -5.91 11.96 28.65
N GLN A 78 -5.14 10.93 28.29
CA GLN A 78 -4.43 10.05 29.23
C GLN A 78 -3.20 10.70 29.87
N MET A 79 -2.56 11.67 29.19
CA MET A 79 -1.36 12.35 29.70
C MET A 79 -1.66 13.59 30.54
N ARG A 80 -2.92 13.83 30.93
CA ARG A 80 -3.24 14.92 31.86
C ARG A 80 -2.70 14.61 33.26
N PRO A 81 -1.90 15.50 33.87
CA PRO A 81 -1.41 15.32 35.22
C PRO A 81 -2.60 15.24 36.19
N SER A 82 -2.53 14.30 37.13
CA SER A 82 -3.56 14.05 38.15
C SER A 82 -3.72 15.20 39.15
N GLY A 83 -2.81 16.19 39.10
CA GLY A 83 -2.78 17.35 39.98
C GLY A 83 -2.08 17.09 41.31
N ILE A 84 -1.69 15.83 41.57
CA ILE A 84 -0.98 15.42 42.77
C ILE A 84 0.50 15.23 42.44
N ARG A 85 1.33 16.17 42.90
CA ARG A 85 2.77 16.28 42.52
C ARG A 85 3.58 14.98 42.70
N TRP A 86 3.27 14.17 43.73
CA TRP A 86 3.98 12.90 43.95
C TRP A 86 3.50 11.79 43.02
N VAL A 87 2.20 11.74 42.70
CA VAL A 87 1.63 10.77 41.75
C VAL A 87 2.13 11.06 40.34
N ASP A 88 2.15 12.34 39.95
CA ASP A 88 2.66 12.77 38.66
C ASP A 88 4.17 12.54 38.55
N GLY A 89 4.92 12.72 39.65
CA GLY A 89 6.34 12.37 39.73
C GLY A 89 6.59 10.88 39.52
N VAL A 90 5.88 10.01 40.24
CA VAL A 90 5.98 8.55 40.10
C VAL A 90 5.55 8.11 38.69
N SER A 91 4.42 8.62 38.20
CA SER A 91 3.91 8.34 36.85
C SER A 91 4.91 8.73 35.76
N SER A 92 5.54 9.90 35.89
CA SER A 92 6.58 10.34 34.95
C SER A 92 7.82 9.45 34.96
N LEU A 93 8.13 8.80 36.09
CA LEU A 93 9.27 7.90 36.25
C LEU A 93 8.99 6.48 35.76
N ILE A 94 7.74 6.01 35.78
CA ILE A 94 7.37 4.66 35.34
C ILE A 94 7.78 4.42 33.88
N ARG A 95 7.62 5.43 33.00
CA ARG A 95 7.96 5.30 31.57
C ARG A 95 9.48 5.11 31.34
N PRO A 96 10.37 5.95 31.90
CA PRO A 96 11.81 5.68 31.92
C PRO A 96 12.16 4.34 32.57
N VAL A 97 11.59 4.02 33.73
CA VAL A 97 11.94 2.80 34.46
C VAL A 97 11.59 1.55 33.65
N LEU A 98 10.40 1.50 33.05
CA LEU A 98 10.00 0.38 32.20
C LEU A 98 10.88 0.25 30.96
N THR A 99 11.24 1.36 30.31
CA THR A 99 12.13 1.31 29.15
C THR A 99 13.54 0.85 29.51
N PHE A 100 14.12 1.34 30.60
CA PHE A 100 15.40 0.82 31.09
C PHE A 100 15.31 -0.66 31.49
N TYR A 101 14.25 -1.06 32.19
CA TYR A 101 14.07 -2.45 32.60
C TYR A 101 13.93 -3.39 31.38
N TRP A 102 13.07 -3.06 30.42
CA TRP A 102 12.83 -3.93 29.26
C TRP A 102 13.97 -3.88 28.24
N CYS A 103 14.38 -2.70 27.81
CA CYS A 103 15.33 -2.54 26.71
C CYS A 103 16.78 -2.72 27.13
N VAL A 104 17.14 -2.40 28.37
CA VAL A 104 18.52 -2.54 28.84
C VAL A 104 18.65 -3.82 29.65
N PHE A 105 17.90 -3.98 30.74
CA PHE A 105 18.13 -5.11 31.64
C PHE A 105 17.63 -6.44 31.08
N LEU A 106 16.36 -6.54 30.71
CA LEU A 106 15.73 -7.80 30.29
C LEU A 106 16.25 -8.27 28.94
N TYR A 107 16.39 -7.36 27.97
CA TYR A 107 16.95 -7.69 26.66
C TYR A 107 18.39 -8.19 26.74
N THR A 108 19.27 -7.51 27.47
CA THR A 108 20.67 -7.97 27.62
C THR A 108 20.74 -9.28 28.39
N ALA A 109 19.93 -9.44 29.45
CA ALA A 109 19.86 -10.70 30.20
C ALA A 109 19.39 -11.86 29.30
N ALA A 110 18.39 -11.63 28.44
CA ALA A 110 17.90 -12.64 27.50
C ALA A 110 18.96 -13.04 26.47
N LEU A 111 19.67 -12.07 25.87
CA LEU A 111 20.76 -12.36 24.93
C LEU A 111 21.91 -13.12 25.59
N VAL A 112 22.29 -12.74 26.82
CA VAL A 112 23.32 -13.45 27.59
C VAL A 112 22.88 -14.88 27.89
N ALA A 113 21.63 -15.08 28.32
CA ALA A 113 21.09 -16.41 28.56
C ALA A 113 21.09 -17.28 27.29
N GLN A 114 20.68 -16.72 26.15
CA GLN A 114 20.73 -17.41 24.86
C GLN A 114 22.17 -17.75 24.46
N PHE A 115 23.12 -16.83 24.64
CA PHE A 115 24.53 -17.06 24.37
C PHE A 115 25.10 -18.20 25.23
N VAL A 116 24.80 -18.23 26.53
CA VAL A 116 25.26 -19.30 27.44
C VAL A 116 24.67 -20.67 27.03
N VAL A 117 23.40 -20.72 26.64
CA VAL A 117 22.78 -21.97 26.19
C VAL A 117 23.39 -22.44 24.86
N LEU A 118 23.55 -21.54 23.88
CA LEU A 118 24.08 -21.87 22.56
C LEU A 118 25.56 -22.30 22.64
N THR A 119 26.36 -21.63 23.46
CA THR A 119 27.76 -22.02 23.69
C THR A 119 27.86 -23.41 24.29
N ALA A 120 27.05 -23.72 25.31
CA ALA A 120 27.02 -25.05 25.93
C ALA A 120 26.56 -26.15 24.96
N GLN A 121 25.64 -25.83 24.05
CA GLN A 121 25.17 -26.78 23.02
C GLN A 121 26.18 -27.01 21.89
N LEU A 122 26.96 -25.98 21.54
CA LEU A 122 27.92 -26.03 20.43
C LEU A 122 29.31 -26.57 20.86
N ASP A 123 29.58 -26.66 22.16
CA ASP A 123 30.84 -27.18 22.72
C ASP A 123 30.91 -28.72 22.81
N VAL A 124 30.01 -29.43 22.10
CA VAL A 124 30.03 -30.89 21.98
C VAL A 124 31.18 -31.30 21.04
N GLY A 125 32.41 -31.26 21.56
CA GLY A 125 33.62 -31.64 20.82
C GLY A 125 34.90 -30.89 21.20
N GLY A 126 34.84 -29.88 22.09
CA GLY A 126 36.02 -29.18 22.61
C GLY A 126 36.81 -28.37 21.57
N ALA A 127 36.18 -27.97 20.47
CA ALA A 127 36.85 -27.31 19.35
C ALA A 127 37.18 -25.81 19.59
N GLY A 128 36.81 -25.23 20.74
CA GLY A 128 37.16 -23.85 21.13
C GLY A 128 36.55 -22.74 20.27
N ASP A 129 35.88 -23.08 19.17
CA ASP A 129 35.19 -22.20 18.22
C ASP A 129 33.71 -21.97 18.58
N ALA A 130 33.18 -22.73 19.55
CA ALA A 130 31.82 -22.64 20.07
C ALA A 130 31.34 -21.21 20.39
N PRO A 131 32.10 -20.32 21.06
CA PRO A 131 31.64 -18.95 21.33
C PRO A 131 31.51 -18.10 20.08
N TRP A 132 32.38 -18.28 19.09
CA TRP A 132 32.31 -17.51 17.85
C TRP A 132 31.10 -17.91 17.03
N ARG A 133 30.81 -19.22 16.95
CA ARG A 133 29.63 -19.75 16.28
C ARG A 133 28.34 -19.30 16.97
N ALA A 134 28.30 -19.32 18.30
CA ALA A 134 27.14 -18.83 19.06
C ALA A 134 26.83 -17.36 18.76
N ILE A 135 27.84 -16.48 18.65
CA ILE A 135 27.63 -15.07 18.28
C ILE A 135 27.04 -14.93 16.88
N LEU A 136 27.58 -15.67 15.91
CA LEU A 136 27.10 -15.62 14.52
C LEU A 136 25.66 -16.15 14.39
N THR A 137 25.26 -17.11 15.23
CA THR A 137 23.90 -17.62 15.29
C THR A 137 22.95 -16.67 16.02
N LEU A 138 23.41 -16.03 17.09
CA LEU A 138 22.65 -15.04 17.86
C LEU A 138 22.41 -13.75 17.04
N TRP A 139 23.29 -13.42 16.10
CA TRP A 139 23.12 -12.29 15.18
C TRP A 139 22.17 -12.65 14.02
N GLY A 140 20.92 -12.93 14.39
CA GLY A 140 19.84 -13.41 13.55
C GLY A 140 19.14 -12.32 12.74
N ALA A 141 17.98 -12.67 12.18
CA ALA A 141 17.14 -11.74 11.44
C ALA A 141 16.49 -10.69 12.36
N ASP A 142 16.12 -11.09 13.58
CA ASP A 142 15.41 -10.24 14.53
C ASP A 142 16.32 -9.14 15.09
N GLU A 143 17.56 -9.46 15.44
CA GLU A 143 18.56 -8.49 15.91
C GLU A 143 18.90 -7.48 14.81
N LYS A 144 19.03 -7.95 13.56
CA LYS A 144 19.26 -7.08 12.39
C LYS A 144 18.06 -6.18 12.12
N ALA A 145 16.83 -6.69 12.30
CA ALA A 145 15.62 -5.90 12.16
C ALA A 145 15.53 -4.83 13.24
N ILE A 146 15.85 -5.15 14.49
CA ILE A 146 15.90 -4.18 15.59
C ILE A 146 16.94 -3.10 15.27
N ALA A 147 18.18 -3.47 14.92
CA ALA A 147 19.21 -2.50 14.54
C ALA A 147 18.77 -1.64 13.34
N GLY A 148 18.20 -2.27 12.30
CA GLY A 148 17.69 -1.59 11.12
C GLY A 148 16.58 -0.58 11.45
N SER A 149 15.65 -0.95 12.33
CA SER A 149 14.57 -0.05 12.79
C SER A 149 15.11 1.16 13.57
N MET A 150 16.14 0.98 14.40
CA MET A 150 16.78 2.09 15.11
C MET A 150 17.44 3.08 14.14
N PHE A 151 18.14 2.57 13.12
CA PHE A 151 18.71 3.41 12.08
C PHE A 151 17.62 4.12 11.26
N ALA A 152 16.58 3.39 10.84
CA ALA A 152 15.46 3.93 10.09
C ALA A 152 14.79 5.07 10.86
N PHE A 153 14.53 4.89 12.16
CA PHE A 153 14.01 5.94 13.04
C PHE A 153 14.90 7.18 13.05
N TRP A 154 16.21 7.01 13.27
CA TRP A 154 17.14 8.15 13.37
C TRP A 154 17.27 8.93 12.05
N PHE A 155 17.34 8.22 10.92
CA PHE A 155 17.41 8.85 9.60
C PHE A 155 16.07 9.49 9.19
N ALA A 156 14.93 8.84 9.47
CA ALA A 156 13.61 9.41 9.21
C ALA A 156 13.37 10.68 10.03
N ASP A 157 13.69 10.66 11.33
CA ASP A 157 13.58 11.81 12.23
C ASP A 157 14.50 12.97 11.80
N ARG A 158 15.73 12.66 11.37
CA ARG A 158 16.64 13.65 10.77
C ARG A 158 16.08 14.25 9.48
N ALA A 159 15.50 13.44 8.60
CA ALA A 159 14.92 13.90 7.34
C ALA A 159 13.69 14.79 7.56
N LEU A 160 12.83 14.44 8.53
CA LEU A 160 11.65 15.21 8.90
C LEU A 160 12.03 16.58 9.50
N ARG A 161 12.99 16.62 10.44
CA ARG A 161 13.48 17.90 11.00
C ARG A 161 14.13 18.79 9.93
N GLY A 162 14.81 18.21 8.94
CA GLY A 162 15.40 18.94 7.82
C GLY A 162 14.37 19.59 6.88
N ARG A 163 13.15 19.07 6.80
CA ARG A 163 12.05 19.66 6.01
C ARG A 163 11.38 20.83 6.75
N PHE A 164 11.20 20.73 8.06
CA PHE A 164 10.59 21.81 8.86
C PHE A 164 11.49 23.05 9.01
N ASN A 165 12.82 22.90 8.90
CA ASN A 165 13.76 24.02 9.01
C ASN A 165 14.02 24.77 7.68
N ARG A 166 13.31 24.40 6.60
CA ARG A 166 13.40 25.01 5.26
C ARG A 166 12.09 25.66 4.80
N GLY A 167 11.11 25.78 5.69
CA GLY A 167 9.85 26.52 5.49
C GLY A 167 9.86 27.83 6.25
#